data_AF-A0A538DZJ7-F1
#
_entry.id   AF-A0A538DZJ7-F1
#
_cell.length_a   1.000
_cell.length_b   1.000
_cell.length_c   1.000
_cell.angle_alpha   90.00
_cell.angle_beta   90.00
_cell.angle_gamma   90.00
#
_symmetry.space_group_name_H-M   'P 1'
#
loop_
_entity.id
_entity.type
_entity.pdbx_description
1 polymer ?
#
loop_
_entity_poly.entity_id
_entity_poly.type
_entity_poly.pdbx_seq_one_letter_code
_entity_poly.pdbx_strand_id
1 'polypeptide(L)'
;MRVLGIDFGTSNTVSMLRMPDGRLRPLLFDGGTLMPTAVYLTAEGQLLVGRDAERHARVDPSRFEPNPKRRIDDGTVLLGDRELPVPQVFAAVLGQVAAEARRQLNGTPEKVHLTHPARWGEQRRRLLAEAARQAGLGNPQLIAEPVAAASYFTAILRAAVPVGRSLAIYDLGGGTFDATVVRRTPQGFQVLSEEGLADVGGLDFDHAIVEHIGATFGTSHPEQWSALVNPSDANARRQRRMLYEDVRAAKEMLSRTSSADIHLPGLEVDA
;
A
#
# COMPACT_ATOMS: atom_id res chain seq x y z
N MET A 1 -19.05 21.58 2.09
CA MET A 1 -17.70 21.20 2.54
C MET A 1 -17.15 20.08 1.67
N ARG A 2 -15.96 20.30 1.11
CA ARG A 2 -15.16 19.34 0.34
C ARG A 2 -14.27 18.56 1.31
N VAL A 3 -14.44 17.25 1.39
CA VAL A 3 -13.64 16.38 2.27
C VAL A 3 -12.88 15.37 1.42
N LEU A 4 -11.59 15.21 1.69
CA LEU A 4 -10.74 14.19 1.09
C LEU A 4 -10.49 13.09 2.14
N GLY A 5 -10.91 11.86 1.86
CA GLY A 5 -10.51 10.67 2.59
C GLY A 5 -9.40 9.96 1.84
N ILE A 6 -8.32 9.62 2.53
CA ILE A 6 -7.15 8.94 1.97
C ILE A 6 -6.94 7.65 2.75
N ASP A 7 -6.92 6.54 2.04
CA ASP A 7 -6.41 5.29 2.55
C ASP A 7 -4.97 5.10 2.09
N PHE A 8 -4.00 5.31 3.00
CA PHE A 8 -2.57 5.14 2.71
C PHE A 8 -2.16 3.72 3.07
N GLY A 9 -2.40 2.77 2.17
CA GLY A 9 -2.12 1.36 2.37
C GLY A 9 -0.66 0.96 2.12
N THR A 10 -0.30 -0.27 2.45
CA THR A 10 1.05 -0.79 2.24
C THR A 10 1.40 -0.93 0.75
N SER A 11 0.46 -1.47 -0.03
CA SER A 11 0.67 -1.74 -1.47
C SER A 11 -0.08 -0.76 -2.36
N ASN A 12 -1.24 -0.28 -1.93
CA ASN A 12 -2.08 0.63 -2.71
C ASN A 12 -2.59 1.78 -1.83
N THR A 13 -2.66 2.96 -2.44
CA THR A 13 -3.28 4.15 -1.88
C THR A 13 -4.59 4.40 -2.64
N VAL A 14 -5.66 4.62 -1.89
CA VAL A 14 -7.00 4.92 -2.43
C VAL A 14 -7.46 6.25 -1.87
N SER A 15 -8.25 7.01 -2.62
CA SER A 15 -8.74 8.30 -2.15
C SER A 15 -10.15 8.59 -2.65
N MET A 16 -10.95 9.17 -1.76
CA MET A 16 -12.36 9.51 -2.00
C MET A 16 -12.59 10.98 -1.67
N LEU A 17 -13.25 11.68 -2.58
CA LEU A 17 -13.77 13.03 -2.37
C LEU A 17 -15.25 12.98 -2.00
N ARG A 18 -15.62 13.72 -0.96
CA ARG A 18 -17.00 14.08 -0.66
C ARG A 18 -17.25 15.52 -1.08
N MET A 19 -18.21 15.70 -1.99
CA MET A 19 -18.62 17.01 -2.49
C MET A 19 -19.62 17.69 -1.52
N PRO A 20 -19.83 19.02 -1.63
CA PRO A 20 -20.79 19.73 -0.79
C PRO A 20 -22.23 19.20 -0.87
N ASP A 21 -22.63 18.68 -2.02
CA ASP A 21 -23.92 18.03 -2.28
C ASP A 21 -24.05 16.62 -1.66
N GLY A 22 -22.99 16.14 -1.01
CA GLY A 22 -22.95 14.82 -0.36
C GLY A 22 -22.51 13.68 -1.26
N ARG A 23 -22.30 13.90 -2.57
CA ARG A 23 -21.81 12.86 -3.48
C ARG A 23 -20.39 12.44 -3.13
N LEU A 24 -20.14 11.13 -3.22
CA LEU A 24 -18.82 10.54 -3.11
C LEU A 24 -18.25 10.27 -4.51
N ARG A 25 -16.96 10.58 -4.71
CA ARG A 25 -16.24 10.33 -5.97
C ARG A 25 -14.85 9.81 -5.66
N PRO A 26 -14.39 8.71 -6.27
CA PRO A 26 -12.98 8.32 -6.16
C PRO A 26 -12.09 9.31 -6.90
N LEU A 27 -10.88 9.52 -6.37
CA LEU A 27 -9.79 10.07 -7.18
C LEU A 27 -9.31 9.01 -8.16
N LEU A 28 -8.90 9.46 -9.35
CA LEU A 28 -8.42 8.59 -10.40
C LEU A 28 -6.95 8.90 -10.68
N PHE A 29 -6.12 7.87 -10.58
CA PHE A 29 -4.69 7.89 -10.88
C PHE A 29 -4.48 7.06 -12.14
N ASP A 30 -4.09 7.71 -13.24
CA ASP A 30 -3.94 7.07 -14.56
C ASP A 30 -5.17 6.26 -14.98
N GLY A 31 -6.36 6.84 -14.73
CA GLY A 31 -7.66 6.23 -15.04
C GLY A 31 -8.13 5.15 -14.06
N GLY A 32 -7.30 4.73 -13.10
CA GLY A 32 -7.66 3.74 -12.07
C GLY A 32 -7.95 4.38 -10.71
N THR A 33 -8.68 3.66 -9.85
CA THR A 33 -8.96 4.11 -8.46
C THR A 33 -7.85 3.74 -7.48
N LEU A 34 -6.97 2.81 -7.86
CA LEU A 34 -5.83 2.35 -7.08
C LEU A 34 -4.56 3.00 -7.60
N MET A 35 -3.82 3.65 -6.71
CA MET A 35 -2.45 4.09 -6.97
C MET A 35 -1.49 3.16 -6.23
N PRO A 36 -0.50 2.52 -6.90
CA PRO A 36 0.53 1.79 -6.18
C PRO A 36 1.22 2.69 -5.16
N THR A 37 1.36 2.21 -3.93
CA THR A 37 2.10 2.93 -2.88
C THR A 37 3.56 2.59 -3.06
N ALA A 38 4.18 3.19 -4.06
CA ALA A 38 5.56 2.90 -4.44
C ALA A 38 6.27 4.19 -4.86
N VAL A 39 7.57 4.25 -4.62
CA VAL A 39 8.40 5.42 -4.96
C VAL A 39 9.65 5.01 -5.72
N TYR A 40 10.12 5.88 -6.62
CA TYR A 40 11.37 5.72 -7.35
C TYR A 40 12.14 7.04 -7.36
N LEU A 41 13.44 7.02 -7.06
CA LEU A 41 14.28 8.21 -7.10
C LEU A 41 15.03 8.30 -8.44
N THR A 42 14.74 9.30 -9.26
CA THR A 42 15.46 9.53 -10.52
C THR A 42 16.91 9.97 -10.28
N ALA A 43 17.74 9.87 -11.31
CA ALA A 43 19.13 10.34 -11.26
C ALA A 43 19.23 11.85 -10.98
N GLU A 44 18.24 12.61 -11.44
CA GLU A 44 18.08 14.05 -11.22
C GLU A 44 17.58 14.37 -9.80
N GLY A 45 17.22 13.35 -9.01
CA GLY A 45 16.80 13.50 -7.63
C GLY A 45 15.31 13.75 -7.43
N GLN A 46 14.47 13.50 -8.44
CA GLN A 46 13.02 13.57 -8.33
C GLN A 46 12.45 12.25 -7.82
N LEU A 47 11.46 12.31 -6.92
CA LEU A 47 10.67 11.13 -6.55
C LEU A 47 9.49 10.96 -7.51
N LEU A 48 9.49 9.86 -8.25
CA LEU A 48 8.32 9.35 -8.97
C LEU A 48 7.50 8.47 -8.03
N VAL A 49 6.19 8.38 -8.28
CA VAL A 49 5.22 7.69 -7.43
C VAL A 49 4.33 6.80 -8.28
N GLY A 50 3.84 5.71 -7.70
CA GLY A 50 2.81 4.87 -8.33
C GLY A 50 3.32 4.15 -9.58
N ARG A 51 2.52 4.16 -10.64
CA ARG A 51 2.85 3.43 -11.89
C ARG A 51 4.12 3.95 -12.56
N ASP A 52 4.40 5.25 -12.45
CA ASP A 52 5.65 5.81 -12.98
C ASP A 52 6.87 5.28 -12.23
N ALA A 53 6.76 5.13 -10.90
CA ALA A 53 7.81 4.50 -10.09
C ALA A 53 8.03 3.02 -10.49
N GLU A 54 6.94 2.26 -10.62
CA GLU A 54 7.00 0.85 -11.06
C GLU A 54 7.61 0.71 -12.45
N ARG A 55 7.26 1.60 -13.38
CA ARG A 55 7.78 1.57 -14.75
C ARG A 55 9.29 1.80 -14.79
N HIS A 56 9.80 2.78 -14.03
CA HIS A 56 11.23 3.06 -13.98
C HIS A 56 12.01 1.96 -13.25
N ALA A 57 11.40 1.32 -12.25
CA ALA A 57 11.99 0.19 -11.55
C ALA A 57 12.24 -1.03 -12.45
N ARG A 58 11.62 -1.12 -13.63
CA ARG A 58 11.95 -2.15 -14.64
C ARG A 58 13.36 -1.98 -15.23
N VAL A 59 13.91 -0.76 -15.19
CA VAL A 59 15.26 -0.46 -15.71
C VAL A 59 16.30 -0.57 -14.61
N ASP A 60 16.07 0.13 -13.49
CA ASP A 60 16.97 0.14 -12.33
C ASP A 60 16.20 -0.05 -11.01
N PRO A 61 16.01 -1.29 -10.55
CA PRO A 61 15.32 -1.56 -9.29
C PRO A 61 16.03 -1.04 -8.04
N SER A 62 17.31 -0.63 -8.12
CA SER A 62 18.06 -0.19 -6.93
C SER A 62 17.53 1.14 -6.34
N ARG A 63 16.85 1.94 -7.17
CA ARG A 63 16.29 3.25 -6.82
C ARG A 63 14.81 3.21 -6.44
N PHE A 64 14.27 2.03 -6.17
CA PHE A 64 12.83 1.79 -6.01
C PHE A 64 12.49 1.22 -4.63
N GLU A 65 11.45 1.76 -3.99
CA GLU A 65 10.82 1.16 -2.80
C GLU A 65 9.34 0.85 -3.11
N PRO A 66 8.96 -0.45 -3.23
CA PRO A 66 7.60 -0.86 -3.60
C PRO A 66 6.57 -0.75 -2.48
N ASN A 67 6.98 -0.69 -1.20
CA ASN A 67 6.08 -0.70 -0.05
C ASN A 67 6.61 0.23 1.07
N PRO A 68 6.73 1.54 0.84
CA PRO A 68 7.34 2.48 1.77
C PRO A 68 6.66 2.49 3.14
N LYS A 69 5.35 2.18 3.25
CA LYS A 69 4.66 2.09 4.57
C LYS A 69 5.34 1.10 5.53
N ARG A 70 6.01 0.05 5.04
CA ARG A 70 6.79 -0.90 5.88
C ARG A 70 8.07 -0.28 6.45
N ARG A 71 8.55 0.81 5.88
CA ARG A 71 9.77 1.54 6.29
C ARG A 71 9.54 2.56 7.39
N ILE A 72 8.33 2.60 7.98
CA ILE A 72 7.94 3.68 8.90
C ILE A 72 8.90 3.88 10.08
N ASP A 73 9.54 2.81 10.54
CA ASP A 73 10.46 2.83 11.69
C ASP A 73 11.94 2.88 11.30
N ASP A 74 12.27 2.86 10.00
CA ASP A 74 13.65 2.73 9.49
C ASP A 74 14.41 4.07 9.54
N GLY A 75 13.71 5.19 9.76
CA GLY A 75 14.26 6.55 9.76
C GLY A 75 14.55 7.07 8.35
N THR A 76 15.34 6.32 7.57
CA THR A 76 15.63 6.61 6.16
C THR A 76 15.35 5.40 5.26
N VAL A 77 15.15 5.66 3.97
CA VAL A 77 15.06 4.65 2.91
C VAL A 77 16.20 4.90 1.93
N LEU A 78 17.02 3.88 1.68
CA LEU A 78 18.05 3.91 0.66
C LEU A 78 17.43 3.68 -0.73
N LEU A 79 17.58 4.65 -1.62
CA LEU A 79 17.15 4.60 -3.02
C LEU A 79 18.36 4.88 -3.92
N GLY A 80 18.93 3.83 -4.48
CA GLY A 80 20.20 3.85 -5.19
C GLY A 80 21.34 4.14 -4.24
N ASP A 81 21.94 5.31 -4.40
CA ASP A 81 23.07 5.83 -3.62
C ASP A 81 22.67 6.91 -2.60
N ARG A 82 21.36 7.15 -2.43
CA ARG A 82 20.84 8.23 -1.59
C ARG A 82 19.90 7.72 -0.52
N GLU A 83 20.13 8.15 0.71
CA GLU A 83 19.19 7.97 1.81
C GLU A 83 18.20 9.13 1.86
N LEU A 84 16.90 8.81 1.88
CA LEU A 84 15.84 9.80 2.06
C LEU A 84 15.11 9.56 3.38
N PRO A 85 14.80 10.62 4.15
CA PRO A 85 13.95 10.49 5.33
C PRO A 85 12.59 9.87 4.97
N VAL A 86 12.14 8.92 5.79
CA VAL A 86 10.84 8.26 5.61
C VAL A 86 9.65 9.24 5.51
N PRO A 87 9.56 10.34 6.30
CA PRO A 87 8.51 11.34 6.12
C PRO A 87 8.49 11.95 4.71
N GLN A 88 9.66 12.19 4.11
CA GLN A 88 9.77 12.74 2.75
C GLN A 88 9.27 11.73 1.71
N VAL A 89 9.58 10.44 1.89
CA VAL A 89 9.08 9.37 1.03
C VAL A 89 7.56 9.27 1.09
N PHE A 90 6.97 9.35 2.29
CA PHE A 90 5.51 9.32 2.45
C PHE A 90 4.87 10.58 1.88
N ALA A 91 5.51 11.74 2.07
CA ALA A 91 5.05 13.02 1.53
C ALA A 91 5.01 13.02 0.00
N ALA A 92 5.93 12.32 -0.67
CA ALA A 92 5.88 12.15 -2.13
C ALA A 92 4.59 11.42 -2.55
N VAL A 93 4.26 10.30 -1.90
CA VAL A 93 3.03 9.54 -2.21
C VAL A 93 1.78 10.37 -1.93
N LEU A 94 1.70 10.98 -0.75
CA LEU A 94 0.58 11.85 -0.38
C LEU A 94 0.49 13.11 -1.24
N GLY A 95 1.62 13.59 -1.76
CA GLY A 95 1.73 14.72 -2.68
C GLY A 95 1.04 14.42 -4.01
N GLN A 96 1.16 13.19 -4.53
CA GLN A 96 0.44 12.75 -5.73
C GLN A 96 -1.08 12.76 -5.50
N VAL A 97 -1.54 12.31 -4.33
CA VAL A 97 -2.95 12.40 -3.92
C VAL A 97 -3.41 13.86 -3.82
N ALA A 98 -2.61 14.72 -3.21
CA ALA A 98 -2.93 16.14 -3.06
C ALA A 98 -3.03 16.86 -4.41
N ALA A 99 -2.10 16.58 -5.33
CA ALA A 99 -2.12 17.12 -6.69
C ALA A 99 -3.38 16.67 -7.43
N GLU A 100 -3.73 15.38 -7.34
CA GLU A 100 -4.93 14.85 -8.00
C GLU A 100 -6.22 15.43 -7.41
N ALA A 101 -6.30 15.55 -6.08
CA ALA A 101 -7.43 16.19 -5.41
C ALA A 101 -7.60 17.64 -5.87
N ARG A 102 -6.50 18.40 -5.96
CA ARG A 102 -6.53 19.80 -6.41
C ARG A 102 -7.00 19.93 -7.85
N ARG A 103 -6.52 19.04 -8.74
CA ARG A 103 -6.92 18.97 -10.14
C ARG A 103 -8.42 18.72 -10.29
N GLN A 104 -8.97 17.73 -9.57
CA GLN A 104 -10.39 17.38 -9.69
C GLN A 104 -11.33 18.41 -9.04
N LEU A 105 -10.89 19.08 -7.97
CA LEU A 105 -11.69 20.07 -7.24
C LEU A 105 -11.57 21.48 -7.80
N ASN A 106 -10.60 21.76 -8.68
CA ASN A 106 -10.14 23.12 -9.01
C ASN A 106 -9.91 23.96 -7.74
N GLY A 107 -9.22 23.38 -6.75
CA GLY A 107 -9.01 23.99 -5.44
C GLY A 107 -8.61 22.97 -4.38
N THR A 108 -8.36 23.40 -3.15
CA THR A 108 -7.96 22.50 -2.06
C THR A 108 -9.16 21.88 -1.33
N PRO A 109 -9.03 20.64 -0.80
CA PRO A 109 -10.02 20.11 0.13
C PRO A 109 -10.06 20.93 1.42
N GLU A 110 -11.25 21.11 2.00
CA GLU A 110 -11.44 21.85 3.26
C GLU A 110 -11.07 20.99 4.48
N LYS A 111 -11.25 19.67 4.37
CA LYS A 111 -10.85 18.70 5.39
C LYS A 111 -10.19 17.49 4.75
N VAL A 112 -9.19 16.94 5.44
CA VAL A 112 -8.50 15.71 5.05
C VAL A 112 -8.64 14.70 6.18
N HIS A 113 -9.10 13.51 5.84
CA HIS A 113 -9.09 12.33 6.71
C HIS A 113 -8.08 11.34 6.15
N LEU A 114 -7.22 10.81 7.01
CA LEU A 114 -6.15 9.90 6.61
C LEU A 114 -6.20 8.65 7.50
N THR A 115 -6.29 7.48 6.89
CA THR A 115 -6.37 6.23 7.63
C THR A 115 -5.02 5.81 8.18
N HIS A 116 -5.03 5.03 9.26
CA HIS A 116 -3.85 4.33 9.78
C HIS A 116 -4.26 3.02 10.47
N PRO A 117 -3.34 2.04 10.59
CA PRO A 117 -3.60 0.82 11.36
C PRO A 117 -3.90 1.17 12.81
N ALA A 118 -4.91 0.55 13.43
CA ALA A 118 -5.39 0.97 14.75
C ALA A 118 -4.32 0.85 15.85
N ARG A 119 -3.43 -0.14 15.75
CA ARG A 119 -2.31 -0.38 16.67
C ARG A 119 -1.18 0.64 16.59
N TRP A 120 -1.19 1.55 15.61
CA TRP A 120 -0.12 2.54 15.48
C TRP A 120 -0.08 3.48 16.68
N GLY A 121 1.04 3.43 17.39
CA GLY A 121 1.37 4.36 18.47
C GLY A 121 1.48 5.81 18.00
N GLU A 122 1.65 6.71 18.96
CA GLU A 122 1.69 8.14 18.69
C GLU A 122 2.82 8.57 17.73
N GLN A 123 4.00 7.97 17.83
CA GLN A 123 5.15 8.30 16.97
C GLN A 123 4.84 8.08 15.48
N ARG A 124 4.34 6.89 15.11
CA ARG A 124 3.97 6.56 13.73
C ARG A 124 2.86 7.48 13.19
N ARG A 125 1.87 7.79 14.03
CA ARG A 125 0.78 8.73 13.69
C ARG A 125 1.29 10.15 13.47
N ARG A 126 2.21 10.64 14.31
CA ARG A 126 2.85 11.95 14.14
C ARG A 126 3.68 12.00 12.85
N LEU A 127 4.41 10.94 12.53
CA LEU A 127 5.17 10.83 11.28
C LEU A 127 4.25 10.93 10.06
N LEU A 128 3.15 10.18 10.05
CA LEU A 128 2.18 10.22 8.96
C LEU A 128 1.52 11.59 8.80
N ALA A 129 1.15 12.24 9.92
CA ALA A 129 0.63 13.60 9.90
C ALA A 129 1.66 14.61 9.38
N GLU A 130 2.94 14.45 9.73
CA GLU A 130 4.04 15.26 9.19
C GLU A 130 4.18 15.10 7.69
N ALA A 131 4.18 13.87 7.17
CA ALA A 131 4.22 13.62 5.74
C ALA A 131 3.03 14.27 5.00
N ALA A 132 1.84 14.23 5.59
CA ALA A 132 0.66 14.90 5.03
C ALA A 132 0.82 16.43 4.99
N ARG A 133 1.41 17.04 6.04
CA ARG A 133 1.73 18.48 6.04
C ARG A 133 2.72 18.83 4.95
N GLN A 134 3.79 18.06 4.78
CA GLN A 134 4.78 18.23 3.72
C GLN A 134 4.16 18.11 2.32
N ALA A 135 3.17 17.24 2.14
CA ALA A 135 2.40 17.11 0.90
C ALA A 135 1.41 18.28 0.65
N GLY A 136 1.28 19.21 1.59
CA GLY A 136 0.33 20.32 1.51
C GLY A 136 -1.12 19.91 1.71
N LEU A 137 -1.36 18.84 2.49
CA LEU A 137 -2.70 18.39 2.92
C LEU A 137 -3.15 19.04 4.25
N GLY A 138 -2.33 19.92 4.84
CA GLY A 138 -2.61 20.57 6.11
C GLY A 138 -2.55 19.59 7.28
N ASN A 139 -3.40 19.79 8.30
CA ASN A 139 -3.48 18.93 9.47
C ASN A 139 -4.59 17.87 9.26
N PRO A 140 -4.28 16.64 8.83
CA PRO A 140 -5.30 15.63 8.61
C PRO A 140 -5.89 15.16 9.94
N GLN A 141 -7.17 14.83 9.93
CA GLN A 141 -7.77 14.02 10.99
C GLN A 141 -7.41 12.56 10.73
N LEU A 142 -6.65 11.97 11.65
CA LEU A 142 -6.31 10.55 11.58
C LEU A 142 -7.50 9.69 12.01
N ILE A 143 -7.77 8.64 11.25
CA ILE A 143 -8.86 7.70 11.51
C ILE A 143 -8.29 6.28 11.50
N ALA A 144 -8.62 5.48 12.50
CA ALA A 144 -8.27 4.07 12.49
C ALA A 144 -8.94 3.36 11.30
N GLU A 145 -8.17 2.60 10.53
CA GLU A 145 -8.63 1.75 9.42
C GLU A 145 -9.90 0.91 9.77
N PRO A 146 -9.96 0.16 10.90
CA PRO A 146 -11.17 -0.60 11.24
C PRO A 146 -12.40 0.27 11.55
N VAL A 147 -12.20 1.49 12.05
CA VAL A 147 -13.30 2.44 12.28
C VAL A 147 -13.82 2.99 10.95
N ALA A 148 -12.92 3.24 9.98
CA ALA A 148 -13.31 3.65 8.64
C ALA A 148 -14.09 2.52 7.93
N ALA A 149 -13.61 1.28 8.01
CA ALA A 149 -14.27 0.10 7.45
C ALA A 149 -15.69 -0.12 8.02
N ALA A 150 -15.84 -0.06 9.35
CA ALA A 150 -17.14 -0.20 10.02
C ALA A 150 -18.11 0.94 9.64
N SER A 151 -17.58 2.16 9.49
CA SER A 151 -18.36 3.31 9.05
C SER A 151 -18.87 3.13 7.62
N TYR A 152 -18.02 2.63 6.71
CA TYR A 152 -18.42 2.29 5.35
C TYR A 152 -19.48 1.18 5.30
N PHE A 153 -19.29 0.10 6.07
CA PHE A 153 -20.21 -1.04 6.14
C PHE A 153 -21.64 -0.60 6.50
N THR A 154 -21.78 0.30 7.48
CA THR A 154 -23.11 0.77 7.90
C THR A 154 -23.69 1.85 6.99
N ALA A 155 -22.89 2.83 6.58
CA ALA A 155 -23.39 3.99 5.84
C ALA A 155 -23.64 3.68 4.35
N ILE A 156 -22.82 2.83 3.75
CA ILE A 156 -22.83 2.59 2.29
C ILE A 156 -23.50 1.26 1.97
N LEU A 157 -23.13 0.17 2.67
CA LEU A 157 -23.75 -1.14 2.44
C LEU A 157 -25.12 -1.27 3.14
N ARG A 158 -25.53 -0.24 3.90
CA ARG A 158 -26.83 -0.14 4.60
C ARG A 158 -27.14 -1.33 5.51
N ALA A 159 -26.10 -2.01 5.99
CA ALA A 159 -26.25 -3.04 7.00
C ALA A 159 -26.59 -2.38 8.34
N ALA A 160 -27.77 -2.71 8.89
CA ALA A 160 -28.21 -2.17 10.16
C ALA A 160 -27.39 -2.76 11.31
N VAL A 161 -26.59 -1.91 11.96
CA VAL A 161 -25.83 -2.26 13.17
C VAL A 161 -26.34 -1.38 14.31
N PRO A 162 -27.22 -1.90 15.18
CA PRO A 162 -27.76 -1.12 16.29
C PRO A 162 -26.67 -0.59 17.23
N VAL A 163 -26.94 0.56 17.85
CA VAL A 163 -26.08 1.09 18.93
C VAL A 163 -25.92 0.03 20.03
N GLY A 164 -24.69 -0.15 20.52
CA GLY A 164 -24.31 -1.16 21.50
C GLY A 164 -23.89 -2.51 20.90
N ARG A 165 -24.21 -2.79 19.62
CA ARG A 165 -23.73 -4.00 18.93
C ARG A 165 -22.29 -3.85 18.47
N SER A 166 -21.61 -4.98 18.34
CA SER A 166 -20.22 -5.05 17.90
C SER A 166 -20.08 -5.66 16.51
N LEU A 167 -19.03 -5.26 15.80
CA LEU A 167 -18.55 -5.86 14.56
C LEU A 167 -17.13 -6.38 14.80
N ALA A 168 -16.82 -7.52 14.19
CA ALA A 168 -15.43 -7.96 14.01
C ALA A 168 -14.98 -7.50 12.62
N ILE A 169 -13.88 -6.77 12.57
CA ILE A 169 -13.20 -6.35 11.35
C ILE A 169 -11.98 -7.25 11.20
N TYR A 170 -11.93 -7.99 10.11
CA TYR A 170 -10.79 -8.79 9.70
C TYR A 170 -10.14 -8.08 8.52
N ASP A 171 -8.96 -7.52 8.72
CA ASP A 171 -8.21 -6.80 7.70
C ASP A 171 -6.88 -7.51 7.42
N LEU A 172 -6.79 -8.16 6.27
CA LEU A 172 -5.57 -8.80 5.79
C LEU A 172 -5.08 -8.04 4.56
N GLY A 173 -4.16 -7.11 4.81
CA GLY A 173 -3.61 -6.21 3.81
C GLY A 173 -2.35 -6.76 3.13
N GLY A 174 -1.64 -5.87 2.42
CA GLY A 174 -0.41 -6.22 1.71
C GLY A 174 0.78 -6.55 2.62
N GLY A 175 0.81 -6.04 3.85
CA GLY A 175 1.94 -6.31 4.76
C GLY A 175 1.58 -6.34 6.24
N THR A 176 0.30 -6.27 6.58
CA THR A 176 -0.19 -6.36 7.96
C THR A 176 -1.50 -7.13 7.98
N PHE A 177 -1.74 -7.79 9.11
CA PHE A 177 -3.01 -8.39 9.46
C PHE A 177 -3.49 -7.79 10.77
N ASP A 178 -4.73 -7.33 10.82
CA ASP A 178 -5.35 -6.77 12.00
C ASP A 178 -6.78 -7.32 12.17
N ALA A 179 -7.09 -7.81 13.37
CA ALA A 179 -8.39 -8.28 13.80
C ALA A 179 -8.91 -7.37 14.91
N THR A 180 -9.92 -6.56 14.59
CA THR A 180 -10.43 -5.53 15.50
C THR A 180 -11.89 -5.77 15.83
N VAL A 181 -12.26 -5.71 17.11
CA VAL A 181 -13.66 -5.64 17.53
C VAL A 181 -14.03 -4.19 17.77
N VAL A 182 -14.99 -3.67 17.01
CA VAL A 182 -15.54 -2.33 17.19
C VAL A 182 -16.97 -2.40 17.72
N ARG A 183 -17.37 -1.45 18.57
CA ARG A 183 -18.75 -1.28 19.03
C ARG A 183 -19.38 -0.06 18.40
N ARG A 184 -20.61 -0.20 17.92
CA ARG A 184 -21.42 0.93 17.47
C ARG A 184 -21.81 1.79 18.68
N THR A 185 -21.47 3.06 18.62
CA THR A 185 -21.93 4.09 19.56
C THR A 185 -22.94 5.00 18.86
N PRO A 186 -23.67 5.88 19.59
CA PRO A 186 -24.49 6.89 18.93
C PRO A 186 -23.70 7.81 17.99
N GLN A 187 -22.41 8.04 18.27
CA GLN A 187 -21.54 8.95 17.53
C GLN A 187 -20.71 8.27 16.42
N GLY A 188 -20.70 6.94 16.32
CA GLY A 188 -19.90 6.22 15.33
C GLY A 188 -19.48 4.84 15.82
N PHE A 189 -18.18 4.54 15.75
CA PHE A 189 -17.61 3.29 16.21
C PHE A 189 -16.45 3.54 17.15
N GLN A 190 -16.35 2.71 18.19
CA GLN A 190 -15.25 2.70 19.14
C GLN A 190 -14.54 1.34 19.07
N VAL A 191 -13.22 1.34 19.03
CA VAL A 191 -12.40 0.13 19.16
C VAL A 191 -12.52 -0.40 20.58
N LEU A 192 -12.91 -1.66 20.73
CA LEU A 192 -12.96 -2.36 22.02
C LEU A 192 -11.69 -3.16 22.29
N SER A 193 -11.21 -3.86 21.26
CA SER A 193 -10.04 -4.71 21.29
C SER A 193 -9.48 -4.81 19.90
N GLU A 194 -8.17 -4.96 19.81
CA GLU A 194 -7.42 -5.13 18.58
C GLU A 194 -6.29 -6.13 18.85
N GLU A 195 -6.09 -7.05 17.92
CA GLU A 195 -4.94 -7.95 17.87
C GLU A 195 -4.50 -8.10 16.41
N GLY A 196 -3.27 -8.50 16.15
CA GLY A 196 -2.81 -8.63 14.77
C GLY A 196 -1.36 -9.06 14.63
N LEU A 197 -0.90 -9.14 13.39
CA LEU A 197 0.47 -9.48 13.03
C LEU A 197 1.08 -8.33 12.24
N ALA A 198 2.27 -7.88 12.68
CA ALA A 198 2.86 -6.66 12.16
C ALA A 198 3.58 -6.80 10.82
N ASP A 199 3.87 -8.03 10.48
CA ASP A 199 4.77 -8.50 9.45
C ASP A 199 4.17 -9.66 8.65
N VAL A 200 2.84 -9.78 8.65
CA VAL A 200 2.10 -10.76 7.87
C VAL A 200 1.08 -10.06 6.99
N GLY A 201 1.18 -10.27 5.69
CA GLY A 201 0.21 -9.82 4.69
C GLY A 201 0.53 -10.39 3.32
N GLY A 202 -0.10 -9.85 2.27
CA GLY A 202 0.03 -10.36 0.90
C GLY A 202 1.47 -10.51 0.37
N LEU A 203 2.44 -9.75 0.86
CA LEU A 203 3.87 -9.87 0.52
C LEU A 203 4.50 -11.15 1.06
N ASP A 204 4.07 -11.60 2.23
CA ASP A 204 4.59 -12.82 2.86
C ASP A 204 3.99 -14.06 2.19
N PHE A 205 2.78 -13.93 1.65
CA PHE A 205 2.18 -14.94 0.77
C PHE A 205 2.91 -15.00 -0.57
N ASP A 206 3.28 -13.84 -1.16
CA ASP A 206 4.14 -13.80 -2.35
C ASP A 206 5.48 -14.52 -2.07
N HIS A 207 6.08 -14.27 -0.90
CA HIS A 207 7.32 -14.92 -0.50
C HIS A 207 7.18 -16.44 -0.33
N ALA A 208 6.14 -16.91 0.34
CA ALA A 208 5.89 -18.34 0.53
C ALA A 208 5.70 -19.08 -0.82
N ILE A 209 5.08 -18.44 -1.81
CA ILE A 209 4.99 -19.00 -3.16
C ILE A 209 6.38 -19.07 -3.83
N VAL A 210 7.20 -18.03 -3.69
CA VAL A 210 8.61 -18.07 -4.17
C VAL A 210 9.38 -19.21 -3.51
N GLU A 211 9.25 -19.41 -2.20
CA GLU A 211 9.90 -20.53 -1.49
C GLU A 211 9.42 -21.89 -2.02
N HIS A 212 8.11 -22.04 -2.26
CA HIS A 212 7.55 -23.26 -2.84
C HIS A 212 8.10 -23.57 -4.25
N ILE A 213 8.20 -22.55 -5.11
CA ILE A 213 8.85 -22.67 -6.43
C ILE A 213 10.31 -23.08 -6.24
N GLY A 214 11.03 -22.48 -5.30
CA GLY A 214 12.43 -22.77 -5.01
C GLY A 214 12.67 -24.20 -4.54
N ALA A 215 11.76 -24.79 -3.75
CA ALA A 215 11.85 -26.18 -3.34
C ALA A 215 11.79 -27.15 -4.55
N THR A 216 11.11 -26.76 -5.62
CA THR A 216 10.93 -27.58 -6.84
C THR A 216 12.02 -27.31 -7.87
N PHE A 217 12.30 -26.04 -8.18
CA PHE A 217 13.20 -25.62 -9.27
C PHE A 217 14.61 -25.26 -8.78
N GLY A 218 14.76 -24.80 -7.54
CA GLY A 218 16.06 -24.43 -6.97
C GLY A 218 17.02 -25.61 -6.83
N THR A 219 16.49 -26.83 -6.72
CA THR A 219 17.31 -28.05 -6.69
C THR A 219 17.89 -28.39 -8.07
N SER A 220 17.10 -28.20 -9.14
CA SER A 220 17.53 -28.51 -10.51
C SER A 220 18.34 -27.39 -11.17
N HIS A 221 18.14 -26.14 -10.74
CA HIS A 221 18.79 -24.95 -11.31
C HIS A 221 19.37 -24.05 -10.19
N PRO A 222 20.34 -24.53 -9.41
CA PRO A 222 20.79 -23.87 -8.18
C PRO A 222 21.43 -22.50 -8.42
N GLU A 223 22.20 -22.34 -9.50
CA GLU A 223 22.86 -21.07 -9.83
C GLU A 223 21.84 -20.00 -10.24
N GLN A 224 20.91 -20.35 -11.13
CA GLN A 224 19.85 -19.45 -11.58
C GLN A 224 18.92 -19.06 -10.43
N TRP A 225 18.52 -20.04 -9.61
CA TRP A 225 17.69 -19.76 -8.45
C TRP A 225 18.40 -18.87 -7.44
N SER A 226 19.69 -19.13 -7.15
CA SER A 226 20.50 -18.29 -6.28
C SER A 226 20.57 -16.85 -6.78
N ALA A 227 20.72 -16.62 -8.09
CA ALA A 227 20.72 -15.28 -8.67
C ALA A 227 19.37 -14.55 -8.50
N LEU A 228 18.25 -15.28 -8.55
CA LEU A 228 16.91 -14.73 -8.35
C LEU A 228 16.66 -14.35 -6.88
N VAL A 229 17.10 -15.16 -5.91
CA VAL A 229 16.84 -14.89 -4.49
C VAL A 229 17.89 -13.98 -3.84
N ASN A 230 19.13 -14.01 -4.33
CA ASN A 230 20.26 -13.22 -3.84
C ASN A 230 20.89 -12.38 -4.98
N PRO A 231 20.20 -11.34 -5.48
CA PRO A 231 20.65 -10.61 -6.65
C PRO A 231 21.87 -9.73 -6.35
N SER A 232 22.98 -9.98 -7.06
CA SER A 232 24.25 -9.24 -6.88
C SER A 232 24.36 -8.01 -7.78
N ASP A 233 23.74 -8.02 -8.96
CA ASP A 233 23.83 -6.95 -9.96
C ASP A 233 22.47 -6.39 -10.38
N ALA A 234 22.48 -5.39 -11.27
CA ALA A 234 21.26 -4.74 -11.75
C ALA A 234 20.36 -5.68 -12.55
N ASN A 235 20.93 -6.65 -13.28
CA ASN A 235 20.16 -7.59 -14.08
C ASN A 235 19.45 -8.61 -13.19
N ALA A 236 20.17 -9.20 -12.22
CA ALA A 236 19.61 -10.10 -11.23
C ALA A 236 18.50 -9.42 -10.40
N ARG A 237 18.69 -8.13 -10.04
CA ARG A 237 17.64 -7.34 -9.37
C ARG A 237 16.39 -7.19 -10.23
N ARG A 238 16.54 -6.97 -11.54
CA ARG A 238 15.39 -6.90 -12.47
C ARG A 238 14.68 -8.25 -12.58
N GLN A 239 15.43 -9.33 -12.73
CA GLN A 239 14.88 -10.69 -12.81
C GLN A 239 14.13 -11.07 -11.53
N ARG A 240 14.70 -10.79 -10.35
CA ARG A 240 14.00 -10.97 -9.07
C ARG A 240 12.69 -10.18 -9.02
N ARG A 241 12.71 -8.92 -9.46
CA ARG A 241 11.50 -8.09 -9.48
C ARG A 241 10.42 -8.69 -10.39
N MET A 242 10.79 -9.14 -11.58
CA MET A 242 9.87 -9.81 -12.51
C MET A 242 9.26 -11.08 -11.89
N LEU A 243 10.06 -11.91 -11.23
CA LEU A 243 9.57 -13.09 -10.52
C LEU A 243 8.52 -12.73 -9.47
N TYR A 244 8.77 -11.72 -8.64
CA TYR A 244 7.80 -11.31 -7.61
C TYR A 244 6.55 -10.64 -8.20
N GLU A 245 6.65 -9.95 -9.33
CA GLU A 245 5.49 -9.42 -10.05
C GLU A 245 4.61 -10.55 -10.58
N ASP A 246 5.20 -11.56 -11.22
CA ASP A 246 4.48 -12.71 -11.77
C ASP A 246 3.89 -13.60 -10.67
N VAL A 247 4.63 -13.82 -9.58
CA VAL A 247 4.13 -14.54 -8.40
C VAL A 247 2.92 -13.83 -7.79
N ARG A 248 2.98 -12.50 -7.64
CA ARG A 248 1.83 -11.73 -7.14
C ARG A 248 0.63 -11.88 -8.06
N ALA A 249 0.83 -11.74 -9.38
CA ALA A 249 -0.23 -11.89 -10.37
C ALA A 249 -0.85 -13.29 -10.32
N ALA A 250 -0.02 -14.34 -10.20
CA ALA A 250 -0.47 -15.72 -10.06
C ALA A 250 -1.25 -15.94 -8.76
N LYS A 251 -0.74 -15.48 -7.61
CA LYS A 251 -1.46 -15.51 -6.32
C LYS A 251 -2.85 -14.89 -6.44
N GLU A 252 -2.94 -13.70 -7.03
CA GLU A 252 -4.20 -13.00 -7.22
C GLU A 252 -5.13 -13.70 -8.22
N MET A 253 -4.58 -14.36 -9.25
CA MET A 253 -5.31 -15.17 -10.22
C MET A 253 -5.90 -16.44 -9.60
N LEU A 254 -5.17 -17.09 -8.70
CA LEU A 254 -5.61 -18.30 -7.97
C LEU A 254 -6.80 -18.04 -7.04
N SER A 255 -7.09 -16.78 -6.69
CA SER A 255 -8.35 -16.43 -5.99
C SER A 255 -9.59 -16.57 -6.87
N ARG A 256 -9.44 -16.77 -8.18
CA ARG A 256 -10.53 -16.88 -9.17
C ARG A 256 -10.44 -18.13 -10.04
N THR A 257 -9.31 -18.82 -10.02
CA THR A 257 -8.98 -19.95 -10.91
C THR A 257 -8.29 -21.05 -10.12
N SER A 258 -8.29 -22.27 -10.63
CA SER A 258 -7.65 -23.42 -9.98
C SER A 258 -6.14 -23.53 -10.23
N SER A 259 -5.61 -22.79 -11.21
CA SER A 259 -4.22 -22.84 -11.65
C SER A 259 -3.79 -21.50 -12.24
N ALA A 260 -2.49 -21.19 -12.15
CA ALA A 260 -1.90 -20.00 -12.74
C ALA A 260 -0.48 -20.33 -13.22
N ASP A 261 -0.09 -19.75 -14.36
CA ASP A 261 1.27 -19.89 -14.90
C ASP A 261 2.16 -18.80 -14.32
N ILE A 262 3.41 -19.17 -13.99
CA ILE A 262 4.43 -18.26 -13.49
C ILE A 262 5.62 -18.35 -14.42
N HIS A 263 6.01 -17.21 -15.01
CA HIS A 263 7.23 -17.15 -15.80
C HIS A 263 8.43 -17.02 -14.87
N LEU A 264 9.47 -17.83 -15.11
CA LEU A 264 10.71 -17.82 -14.34
C LEU A 264 11.81 -17.08 -15.13
N PRO A 265 12.17 -15.85 -14.73
CA PRO A 265 13.13 -15.05 -15.49
C PRO A 265 14.53 -15.68 -15.52
N GLY A 266 15.17 -15.70 -16.69
CA GLY A 266 16.51 -16.29 -16.87
C GLY A 266 16.52 -17.82 -16.92
N LEU A 267 15.36 -18.46 -16.77
CA LEU A 267 15.11 -19.86 -17.07
C LEU A 267 14.27 -19.89 -18.35
N GLU A 268 14.92 -19.75 -19.51
CA GLU A 268 14.30 -20.20 -20.77
C GLU A 268 14.22 -21.72 -20.69
N VAL A 269 13.15 -22.22 -20.08
CA VAL A 269 12.71 -23.58 -20.32
C VAL A 269 11.74 -23.45 -21.49
N ASP A 270 12.25 -23.64 -22.71
CA ASP A 270 11.39 -24.04 -23.82
C ASP A 270 10.65 -25.29 -23.35
N ALA A 271 9.33 -25.19 -23.22
CA ALA A 271 8.46 -26.34 -23.04
C ALA A 271 8.16 -26.98 -24.40
#